data_AF-A0AAN6M0K0-F1
#
_entry.id   AF-A0AAN6M0K0-F1
#
_cell.length_a   1.000
_cell.length_b   1.000
_cell.length_c   1.000
_cell.angle_alpha   90.00
_cell.angle_beta   90.00
_cell.angle_gamma   90.00
#
_symmetry.space_group_name_H-M   'P 1'
#
loop_
_entity.id
_entity.type
_entity.pdbx_description
1 polymer ?
#
loop_
_entity_poly.entity_id
_entity_poly.type
_entity_poly.pdbx_seq_one_letter_code
_entity_poly.pdbx_strand_id
1 'polypeptide(L)'
;MFDEFEKLPEEYHLPHELLELILSAISIDSGGLEDATKTDIAISKRVLERSRWADRDLTEQMEKVDAELTAAKKDLDSLSVRDLLRRDWKGDMVDTPSPRTPTVSLGFASIPYSLEEQIEKTGFGELFHWFALHAAWTASINTDIDICLNKYKVKDKHGKKRKIREIVLTVRDDQRIDRTQAEALFKAVYEALEGEESLGLEKWHRAGELSPMQMVWTHESGAGRKVIRPVVEDAVRKWDMGL
;
A
#
# COMPACT_ATOMS: atom_id res chain seq x y z
N MET A 1 -7.12 -25.68 -14.57
CA MET A 1 -6.38 -26.51 -13.60
C MET A 1 -7.31 -27.55 -12.96
N PHE A 2 -8.38 -27.19 -12.24
CA PHE A 2 -9.29 -28.20 -11.65
C PHE A 2 -10.10 -29.03 -12.64
N ASP A 3 -10.49 -28.47 -13.80
CA ASP A 3 -11.31 -29.19 -14.79
C ASP A 3 -10.57 -30.34 -15.51
N GLU A 4 -9.23 -30.32 -15.48
CA GLU A 4 -8.40 -31.42 -15.99
C GLU A 4 -8.20 -32.50 -14.92
N PHE A 5 -8.05 -32.09 -13.66
CA PHE A 5 -7.96 -33.00 -12.52
C PHE A 5 -9.26 -33.77 -12.27
N GLU A 6 -10.42 -33.16 -12.50
CA GLU A 6 -11.73 -33.83 -12.39
C GLU A 6 -12.01 -34.85 -13.50
N LYS A 7 -11.21 -34.84 -14.58
CA LYS A 7 -11.30 -35.82 -15.67
C LYS A 7 -10.37 -37.03 -15.47
N LEU A 8 -9.55 -37.02 -14.41
CA LEU A 8 -8.67 -38.14 -14.11
C LEU A 8 -9.48 -39.33 -13.58
N PRO A 9 -9.05 -40.57 -13.91
CA PRO A 9 -9.73 -41.78 -13.44
C PRO A 9 -9.62 -41.97 -11.92
N GLU A 10 -8.63 -41.33 -11.28
CA GLU A 10 -8.47 -41.27 -9.83
C GLU A 10 -8.34 -39.80 -9.39
N GLU A 11 -8.84 -39.49 -8.20
CA GLU A 11 -8.75 -38.13 -7.67
C GLU A 11 -7.28 -37.73 -7.47
N TYR A 12 -6.87 -36.66 -8.15
CA TYR A 12 -5.56 -36.08 -7.94
C TYR A 12 -5.47 -35.47 -6.55
N HIS A 13 -4.79 -36.18 -5.65
CA HIS A 13 -4.70 -35.76 -4.26
C HIS A 13 -3.78 -34.53 -4.13
N LEU A 14 -4.37 -33.40 -3.76
CA LEU A 14 -3.65 -32.24 -3.26
C LEU A 14 -3.59 -32.30 -1.73
N PRO A 15 -2.45 -31.99 -1.10
CA PRO A 15 -2.38 -31.88 0.35
C PRO A 15 -3.44 -30.92 0.87
N HIS A 16 -4.15 -31.29 1.93
CA HIS A 16 -5.21 -30.44 2.48
C HIS A 16 -4.69 -29.06 2.89
N GLU A 17 -3.45 -28.98 3.34
CA GLU A 17 -2.77 -27.72 3.71
C GLU A 17 -2.70 -26.75 2.53
N LEU A 18 -2.51 -27.26 1.30
CA LEU A 18 -2.51 -26.44 0.09
C LEU A 18 -3.91 -25.97 -0.27
N LEU A 19 -4.92 -26.83 -0.12
CA LEU A 19 -6.33 -26.46 -0.35
C LEU A 19 -6.79 -25.39 0.64
N GLU A 20 -6.44 -25.54 1.91
CA GLU A 20 -6.73 -24.58 2.98
C GLU A 20 -5.97 -23.26 2.78
N LEU A 21 -4.76 -23.29 2.23
CA LEU A 21 -4.03 -22.08 1.82
C LEU A 21 -4.72 -21.36 0.67
N ILE A 22 -5.24 -22.08 -0.33
CA ILE A 22 -6.02 -21.49 -1.43
C ILE A 22 -7.30 -20.84 -0.88
N LEU A 23 -8.04 -21.53 -0.01
CA LEU A 23 -9.23 -20.98 0.65
C LEU A 23 -8.88 -19.73 1.47
N SER A 24 -7.75 -19.76 2.19
CA SER A 24 -7.25 -18.61 2.97
C SER A 24 -6.95 -17.41 2.08
N ALA A 25 -6.31 -17.63 0.92
CA ALA A 25 -6.03 -16.57 -0.05
C ALA A 25 -7.30 -15.96 -0.64
N ILE A 26 -8.29 -16.79 -1.01
CA ILE A 26 -9.57 -16.31 -1.52
C ILE A 26 -10.33 -15.55 -0.41
N SER A 27 -10.36 -16.10 0.80
CA SER A 27 -11.05 -15.53 1.96
C SER A 27 -10.55 -14.11 2.24
N ILE A 28 -9.23 -13.89 2.38
CA ILE A 28 -8.69 -12.56 2.71
C ILE A 28 -8.82 -11.54 1.57
N ASP A 29 -8.84 -11.98 0.31
CA ASP A 29 -8.99 -11.07 -0.84
C ASP A 29 -10.46 -10.66 -1.09
N SER A 30 -11.39 -11.54 -0.73
CA SER A 30 -12.84 -11.35 -0.91
C SER A 30 -13.60 -10.96 0.36
N GLY A 31 -12.90 -10.74 1.49
CA GLY A 31 -13.53 -10.38 2.77
C GLY A 31 -14.45 -11.50 3.28
N GLY A 32 -13.97 -12.74 3.30
CA GLY A 32 -14.76 -13.89 3.73
C GLY A 32 -15.90 -14.25 2.77
N LEU A 33 -15.77 -13.90 1.49
CA LEU A 33 -16.79 -13.98 0.44
C LEU A 33 -17.85 -12.85 0.39
N GLU A 34 -17.76 -11.82 1.25
CA GLU A 34 -18.66 -10.66 1.18
C GLU A 34 -18.52 -9.89 -0.16
N ASP A 35 -17.28 -9.73 -0.64
CA ASP A 35 -16.93 -9.02 -1.88
C ASP A 35 -16.57 -10.00 -3.04
N ALA A 36 -16.92 -11.29 -2.89
CA ALA A 36 -16.53 -12.33 -3.84
C ALA A 36 -17.25 -12.25 -5.20
N THR A 37 -16.53 -12.65 -6.26
CA THR A 37 -17.13 -12.94 -7.56
C THR A 37 -17.79 -14.32 -7.57
N LYS A 38 -18.63 -14.59 -8.58
CA LYS A 38 -19.21 -15.94 -8.81
C LYS A 38 -18.13 -17.01 -8.96
N THR A 39 -16.98 -16.64 -9.53
CA THR A 39 -15.84 -17.53 -9.71
C THR A 39 -15.21 -17.89 -8.37
N ASP A 40 -15.03 -16.91 -7.48
CA ASP A 40 -14.47 -17.13 -6.15
C ASP A 40 -15.34 -18.08 -5.33
N ILE A 41 -16.66 -17.91 -5.37
CA ILE A 41 -17.63 -18.79 -4.71
C ILE A 41 -17.55 -20.21 -5.28
N ALA A 42 -17.58 -20.35 -6.62
CA ALA A 42 -17.56 -21.65 -7.28
C ALA A 42 -16.27 -22.43 -7.02
N ILE A 43 -15.12 -21.74 -7.08
CA ILE A 43 -13.81 -22.35 -6.78
C ILE A 43 -13.72 -22.71 -5.30
N SER A 44 -14.09 -21.80 -4.40
CA SER A 44 -14.02 -22.05 -2.96
C SER A 44 -14.85 -23.26 -2.56
N LYS A 45 -16.05 -23.42 -3.14
CA LYS A 45 -16.88 -24.60 -2.91
C LYS A 45 -16.16 -25.90 -3.31
N ARG A 46 -15.61 -25.95 -4.54
CA ARG A 46 -14.88 -27.13 -5.04
C ARG A 46 -13.64 -27.46 -4.20
N VAL A 47 -12.93 -26.43 -3.73
CA VAL A 47 -11.73 -26.59 -2.90
C VAL A 47 -12.11 -27.04 -1.49
N LEU A 48 -13.17 -26.48 -0.90
CA LEU A 48 -13.65 -26.82 0.43
C LEU A 48 -14.04 -28.29 0.53
N GLU A 49 -14.81 -28.79 -0.45
CA GLU A 49 -15.26 -30.20 -0.54
C GLU A 49 -14.10 -31.22 -0.48
N ARG A 50 -12.87 -30.79 -0.78
CA ARG A 50 -11.67 -31.64 -0.81
C ARG A 50 -10.68 -31.35 0.33
N SER A 51 -10.97 -30.36 1.17
CA SER A 51 -10.12 -29.93 2.28
C SER A 51 -10.47 -30.66 3.58
N ARG A 52 -9.73 -30.43 4.68
CA ARG A 52 -10.17 -30.90 6.02
C ARG A 52 -11.41 -30.19 6.55
N TRP A 53 -11.90 -29.18 5.84
CA TRP A 53 -13.09 -28.41 6.20
C TRP A 53 -14.31 -28.81 5.35
N ALA A 54 -14.25 -29.95 4.65
CA ALA A 54 -15.31 -30.42 3.76
C ALA A 54 -16.68 -30.60 4.43
N ASP A 55 -16.70 -30.76 5.75
CA ASP A 55 -17.91 -30.90 6.57
C ASP A 55 -18.47 -29.56 7.08
N ARG A 56 -17.83 -28.43 6.77
CA ARG A 56 -18.22 -27.10 7.23
C ARG A 56 -19.07 -26.35 6.21
N ASP A 57 -19.86 -25.40 6.69
CA ASP A 57 -20.50 -24.43 5.79
C ASP A 57 -19.45 -23.52 5.16
N LEU A 58 -19.58 -23.27 3.86
CA LEU A 58 -18.62 -22.49 3.09
C LEU A 58 -18.54 -21.05 3.59
N THR A 59 -19.69 -20.40 3.81
CA THR A 59 -19.74 -18.99 4.20
C THR A 59 -19.17 -18.84 5.61
N GLU A 60 -19.63 -19.65 6.56
CA GLU A 60 -19.14 -19.60 7.95
C GLU A 60 -17.63 -19.87 8.03
N GLN A 61 -17.13 -20.85 7.28
CA GLN A 61 -15.70 -21.16 7.28
C GLN A 61 -14.86 -20.04 6.66
N MET A 62 -15.33 -19.42 5.58
CA MET A 62 -14.60 -18.34 4.90
C MET A 62 -14.61 -17.03 5.70
N GLU A 63 -15.72 -16.69 6.36
CA GLU A 63 -15.82 -15.57 7.30
C GLU A 63 -14.88 -15.77 8.51
N LYS A 64 -14.85 -16.97 9.07
CA LYS A 64 -13.94 -17.30 10.18
C LYS A 64 -12.48 -17.12 9.78
N VAL A 65 -12.08 -17.64 8.62
CA VAL A 65 -10.71 -17.53 8.11
C VAL A 65 -10.37 -16.06 7.83
N ASP A 66 -11.29 -15.28 7.27
CA ASP A 66 -11.05 -13.84 7.04
C ASP A 66 -10.83 -13.11 8.36
N ALA A 67 -11.65 -13.39 9.38
CA ALA A 67 -11.52 -12.77 10.69
C ALA A 67 -10.13 -13.05 11.32
N GLU A 68 -9.67 -14.31 11.27
CA GLU A 68 -8.34 -14.71 11.76
C GLU A 68 -7.20 -14.01 10.98
N LEU A 69 -7.27 -14.02 9.65
CA LEU A 69 -6.25 -13.41 8.78
C LEU A 69 -6.25 -11.88 8.88
N THR A 70 -7.42 -11.26 8.99
CA THR A 70 -7.59 -9.82 9.20
C THR A 70 -7.07 -9.39 10.55
N ALA A 71 -7.23 -10.21 11.60
CA ALA A 71 -6.62 -9.97 12.91
C ALA A 71 -5.09 -10.01 12.81
N ALA A 72 -4.53 -11.08 12.22
CA ALA A 72 -3.08 -11.22 12.03
C ALA A 72 -2.49 -10.07 11.17
N LYS A 73 -3.19 -9.64 10.11
CA LYS A 73 -2.77 -8.52 9.25
C LYS A 73 -2.68 -7.18 9.97
N LYS A 74 -3.45 -7.01 11.05
CA LYS A 74 -3.49 -5.81 11.90
C LYS A 74 -2.55 -5.89 13.09
N ASP A 75 -2.05 -7.08 13.42
CA ASP A 75 -1.08 -7.27 14.49
C ASP A 75 0.32 -6.84 14.03
N LEU A 76 0.60 -5.54 14.19
CA LEU A 76 1.81 -4.87 13.66
C LEU A 76 2.56 -4.10 14.71
N ASP A 77 2.18 -4.24 15.98
CA ASP A 77 2.69 -3.38 17.04
C ASP A 77 4.18 -3.59 17.27
N SER A 78 4.67 -4.81 17.06
CA SER A 78 6.08 -5.19 17.14
C SER A 78 6.93 -4.76 15.95
N LEU A 79 6.32 -4.25 14.87
CA LEU A 79 7.04 -3.85 13.66
C LEU A 79 7.67 -2.46 13.84
N SER A 80 8.93 -2.34 13.41
CA SER A 80 9.62 -1.05 13.34
C SER A 80 9.09 -0.21 12.17
N VAL A 81 9.43 1.08 12.13
CA VAL A 81 9.10 1.95 10.97
C VAL A 81 9.65 1.36 9.66
N ARG A 82 10.87 0.81 9.67
CA ARG A 82 11.45 0.14 8.51
C ARG A 82 10.63 -1.07 8.06
N ASP A 83 10.13 -1.86 9.00
CA ASP A 83 9.28 -3.02 8.69
C ASP A 83 7.94 -2.59 8.09
N LEU A 84 7.35 -1.51 8.60
CA LEU A 84 6.12 -0.94 8.06
C LEU A 84 6.30 -0.42 6.63
N LEU A 85 7.42 0.27 6.37
CA LEU A 85 7.76 0.78 5.04
C LEU A 85 7.88 -0.33 3.98
N ARG A 86 8.49 -1.47 4.33
CA ARG A 86 8.76 -2.56 3.36
C ARG A 86 7.60 -3.53 3.13
N ARG A 87 6.69 -3.69 4.10
CA ARG A 87 5.71 -4.80 4.13
C ARG A 87 4.69 -4.79 2.98
N ASP A 88 4.17 -3.63 2.60
CA ASP A 88 3.27 -3.45 1.45
C ASP A 88 3.84 -2.34 0.54
N TRP A 89 5.10 -2.52 0.18
CA TRP A 89 5.81 -1.65 -0.75
C TRP A 89 5.71 -2.17 -2.19
N LYS A 90 5.51 -1.26 -3.14
CA LYS A 90 5.54 -1.56 -4.57
C LYS A 90 6.40 -0.53 -5.28
N GLY A 91 7.41 -1.00 -6.00
CA GLY A 91 8.28 -0.19 -6.83
C GLY A 91 7.96 -0.33 -8.31
N ASP A 92 8.27 0.71 -9.06
CA ASP A 92 8.33 0.68 -10.51
C ASP A 92 9.47 1.56 -11.03
N MET A 93 9.84 1.33 -12.29
CA MET A 93 10.73 2.20 -13.05
C MET A 93 9.89 2.96 -14.08
N VAL A 94 9.95 4.29 -14.01
CA VAL A 94 9.16 5.16 -14.88
C VAL A 94 10.08 5.87 -15.84
N ASP A 95 9.97 5.52 -17.12
CA ASP A 95 10.70 6.21 -18.18
C ASP A 95 10.14 7.62 -18.38
N THR A 96 11.07 8.53 -18.60
CA THR A 96 10.86 9.96 -18.79
C THR A 96 11.17 10.34 -20.24
N PRO A 97 10.61 11.45 -20.76
CA PRO A 97 10.66 11.76 -22.19
C PRO A 97 11.99 12.37 -22.65
N SER A 98 12.83 12.84 -21.72
CA SER A 98 13.96 13.74 -22.01
C SER A 98 15.29 13.10 -21.60
N PRO A 99 16.36 13.20 -22.40
CA PRO A 99 17.69 12.72 -21.99
C PRO A 99 18.25 13.42 -20.73
N ARG A 100 17.66 14.56 -20.34
CA ARG A 100 18.02 15.33 -19.15
C ARG A 100 17.30 14.87 -17.89
N THR A 101 16.24 14.08 -18.03
CA THR A 101 15.52 13.45 -16.91
C THR A 101 15.77 11.94 -17.01
N PRO A 102 16.50 11.31 -16.08
CA PRO A 102 16.72 9.86 -16.16
C PRO A 102 15.43 9.09 -15.83
N THR A 103 15.38 7.82 -16.18
CA THR A 103 14.35 6.90 -15.68
C THR A 103 14.32 6.95 -14.14
N VAL A 104 13.12 7.18 -13.59
CA VAL A 104 12.91 7.39 -12.14
C VAL A 104 12.49 6.09 -11.48
N SER A 105 13.08 5.74 -10.35
CA SER A 105 12.50 4.70 -9.48
C SER A 105 11.48 5.31 -8.53
N LEU A 106 10.25 4.84 -8.68
CA LEU A 106 9.09 5.28 -7.94
C LEU A 106 8.61 4.18 -6.99
N GLY A 107 8.53 4.51 -5.70
CA GLY A 107 8.04 3.62 -4.64
C GLY A 107 6.69 4.03 -4.07
N PHE A 108 5.89 3.05 -3.67
CA PHE A 108 4.66 3.24 -2.90
C PHE A 108 4.60 2.29 -1.71
N ALA A 109 4.68 2.84 -0.50
CA ALA A 109 4.37 2.10 0.73
C ALA A 109 2.89 2.26 1.12
N SER A 110 2.30 1.26 1.76
CA SER A 110 0.95 1.34 2.34
C SER A 110 0.97 0.94 3.81
N ILE A 111 0.71 1.90 4.71
CA ILE A 111 0.91 1.74 6.15
C ILE A 111 -0.41 1.97 6.91
N PRO A 112 -0.84 1.05 7.79
CA PRO A 112 -2.10 1.15 8.52
C PRO A 112 -1.95 1.91 9.86
N TYR A 113 -1.11 2.94 9.88
CA TYR A 113 -0.88 3.84 11.01
C TYR A 113 -0.79 5.27 10.46
N SER A 114 -1.21 6.25 11.25
CA SER A 114 -0.90 7.66 10.99
C SER A 114 0.61 7.90 11.00
N LEU A 115 1.06 9.01 10.41
CA LEU A 115 2.46 9.41 10.48
C LEU A 115 2.89 9.66 11.94
N GLU A 116 2.02 10.20 12.78
CA GLU A 116 2.30 10.40 14.22
C GLU A 116 2.56 9.08 14.95
N GLU A 117 1.68 8.07 14.78
CA GLU A 117 1.90 6.74 15.36
C GLU A 117 3.20 6.09 14.85
N GLN A 118 3.60 6.37 13.61
CA GLN A 118 4.88 5.91 13.08
C GLN A 118 6.07 6.66 13.69
N ILE A 119 5.93 7.97 13.94
CA ILE A 119 6.95 8.79 14.61
C ILE A 119 7.17 8.28 16.04
N GLU A 120 6.12 7.96 16.78
CA GLU A 120 6.22 7.34 18.10
C GLU A 120 7.00 6.01 18.05
N LYS A 121 6.77 5.20 17.01
CA LYS A 121 7.49 3.93 16.77
C LYS A 121 8.97 4.09 16.44
N THR A 122 9.49 5.30 16.20
CA THR A 122 10.93 5.53 16.01
C THR A 122 11.74 5.35 17.30
N GLY A 123 11.09 5.31 18.46
CA GLY A 123 11.71 5.25 19.79
C GLY A 123 12.16 6.60 20.35
N PHE A 124 12.28 7.61 19.48
CA PHE A 124 12.59 9.00 19.87
C PHE A 124 11.39 9.93 19.80
N GLY A 125 10.35 9.58 19.03
CA GLY A 125 9.14 10.40 18.90
C GLY A 125 9.33 11.68 18.08
N GLU A 126 10.37 11.73 17.23
CA GLU A 126 10.73 12.94 16.48
C GLU A 126 10.54 12.75 14.97
N LEU A 127 9.99 13.76 14.30
CA LEU A 127 9.70 13.74 12.86
C LEU A 127 10.97 13.53 12.02
N PHE A 128 12.07 14.18 12.39
CA PHE A 128 13.32 14.05 11.67
C PHE A 128 13.87 12.61 11.73
N HIS A 129 13.65 11.88 12.83
CA HIS A 129 14.07 10.49 12.95
C HIS A 129 13.26 9.57 12.04
N TRP A 130 11.96 9.84 11.86
CA TRP A 130 11.15 9.10 10.89
C TRP A 130 11.70 9.29 9.47
N PHE A 131 11.99 10.53 9.07
CA PHE A 131 12.58 10.80 7.76
C PHE A 131 13.99 10.25 7.60
N ALA A 132 14.80 10.18 8.66
CA ALA A 132 16.10 9.53 8.61
C ALA A 132 15.99 8.01 8.36
N LEU A 133 15.04 7.34 9.01
CA LEU A 133 14.75 5.92 8.78
C LEU A 133 14.20 5.68 7.37
N HIS A 134 13.29 6.53 6.90
CA HIS A 134 12.76 6.50 5.54
C HIS A 134 13.88 6.71 4.51
N ALA A 135 14.76 7.68 4.74
CA ALA A 135 15.91 7.93 3.88
C ALA A 135 16.88 6.75 3.86
N ALA A 136 17.19 6.14 5.01
CA ALA A 136 18.05 4.96 5.03
C ALA A 136 17.43 3.77 4.27
N TRP A 137 16.11 3.58 4.37
CA TRP A 137 15.39 2.54 3.64
C TRP A 137 15.40 2.78 2.13
N THR A 138 14.95 3.95 1.67
CA THR A 138 14.86 4.28 0.24
C THR A 138 16.22 4.31 -0.45
N ALA A 139 17.29 4.71 0.26
CA ALA A 139 18.66 4.57 -0.23
C ALA A 139 19.02 3.09 -0.46
N SER A 140 18.67 2.20 0.49
CA SER A 140 19.04 0.78 0.40
C SER A 140 18.40 0.03 -0.77
N ILE A 141 17.31 0.56 -1.34
CA ILE A 141 16.61 0.00 -2.50
C ILE A 141 16.72 0.87 -3.75
N ASN A 142 17.57 1.91 -3.73
CA ASN A 142 17.73 2.89 -4.81
C ASN A 142 16.37 3.41 -5.31
N THR A 143 15.58 4.05 -4.44
CA THR A 143 14.32 4.70 -4.81
C THR A 143 14.50 6.21 -4.84
N ASP A 144 14.18 6.87 -5.95
CA ASP A 144 14.38 8.32 -6.10
C ASP A 144 13.22 9.11 -5.50
N ILE A 145 11.99 8.61 -5.68
CA ILE A 145 10.76 9.17 -5.14
C ILE A 145 9.96 8.07 -4.46
N ASP A 146 9.51 8.33 -3.24
CA ASP A 146 8.68 7.40 -2.48
C ASP A 146 7.43 8.11 -1.95
N ILE A 147 6.30 7.42 -2.09
CA ILE A 147 4.98 7.85 -1.60
C ILE A 147 4.52 6.88 -0.51
N CYS A 148 4.54 7.30 0.75
CA CYS A 148 3.92 6.52 1.81
C CYS A 148 2.43 6.89 1.95
N LEU A 149 1.57 5.90 1.75
CA LEU A 149 0.11 6.04 1.83
C LEU A 149 -0.38 5.47 3.15
N ASN A 150 -0.65 6.35 4.09
CA ASN A 150 -1.12 5.97 5.42
C ASN A 150 -2.65 5.84 5.43
N LYS A 151 -3.18 4.93 6.25
CA LYS A 151 -4.61 4.81 6.50
C LYS A 151 -4.88 4.43 7.95
N TYR A 152 -5.77 5.15 8.60
CA TYR A 152 -6.14 4.88 10.00
C TYR A 152 -7.58 5.32 10.27
N LYS A 153 -8.08 5.02 11.46
CA LYS A 153 -9.43 5.41 11.88
C LYS A 153 -9.34 6.25 13.15
N VAL A 154 -9.94 7.44 13.12
CA VAL A 154 -10.14 8.27 14.30
C VAL A 154 -11.60 8.17 14.74
N LYS A 155 -11.85 8.26 16.05
CA LYS A 155 -13.22 8.41 16.57
C LYS A 155 -13.49 9.88 16.79
N ASP A 156 -14.64 10.37 16.33
CA ASP A 156 -15.10 11.70 16.70
C ASP A 156 -15.60 11.74 18.15
N LYS A 157 -15.97 12.95 18.60
CA LYS A 157 -16.52 13.19 19.95
C LYS A 157 -17.82 12.41 20.25
N HIS A 158 -18.48 11.87 19.23
CA HIS A 158 -19.70 11.06 19.33
C HIS A 158 -19.41 9.55 19.15
N GLY A 159 -18.13 9.16 19.04
CA GLY A 159 -17.70 7.77 18.86
C GLY A 159 -17.81 7.26 17.42
N LYS A 160 -18.23 8.09 16.45
CA LYS A 160 -18.30 7.70 15.04
C LYS A 160 -16.89 7.60 14.47
N LYS A 161 -16.60 6.46 13.83
CA LYS A 161 -15.30 6.22 13.19
C LYS A 161 -15.23 6.98 11.86
N ARG A 162 -14.21 7.81 11.69
CA ARG A 162 -13.81 8.44 10.43
C ARG A 162 -12.53 7.78 9.93
N LYS A 163 -12.46 7.52 8.63
CA LYS A 163 -11.27 6.94 8.00
C LYS A 163 -10.43 8.08 7.47
N ILE A 164 -9.24 8.23 8.02
CA ILE A 164 -8.27 9.25 7.60
C ILE A 164 -7.20 8.57 6.75
N ARG A 165 -6.68 9.31 5.79
CA ARG A 165 -5.55 8.91 4.97
C ARG A 165 -4.52 10.03 4.94
N GLU A 166 -3.26 9.65 4.81
CA GLU A 166 -2.19 10.60 4.55
C GLU A 166 -1.36 10.17 3.34
N ILE A 167 -0.80 11.16 2.66
CA ILE A 167 0.15 10.98 1.57
C ILE A 167 1.44 11.65 2.03
N VAL A 168 2.49 10.88 2.26
CA VAL A 168 3.84 11.40 2.50
C VAL A 168 4.62 11.30 1.20
N LEU A 169 4.95 12.42 0.59
CA LEU A 169 5.80 12.54 -0.59
C LEU A 169 7.23 12.84 -0.14
N THR A 170 8.20 12.09 -0.66
CA THR A 170 9.62 12.38 -0.48
C THR A 170 10.37 12.13 -1.78
N VAL A 171 11.19 13.10 -2.19
CA VAL A 171 12.12 12.97 -3.32
C VAL A 171 13.55 13.11 -2.80
N ARG A 172 14.43 12.24 -3.27
CA ARG A 172 15.86 12.24 -2.95
C ARG A 172 16.65 12.98 -4.01
N ASP A 173 17.74 13.62 -3.61
CA ASP A 173 18.70 14.31 -4.48
C ASP A 173 20.13 13.74 -4.41
N ASP A 174 20.29 12.57 -3.77
CA ASP A 174 21.59 12.00 -3.42
C ASP A 174 21.88 10.64 -4.06
N GLN A 175 21.09 10.25 -5.07
CA GLN A 175 21.22 8.96 -5.78
C GLN A 175 21.36 9.17 -7.30
N ARG A 176 20.34 8.84 -8.10
CA ARG A 176 20.39 8.92 -9.58
C ARG A 176 20.10 10.30 -10.12
N ILE A 177 19.32 11.09 -9.39
CA ILE A 177 18.96 12.46 -9.76
C ILE A 177 19.71 13.45 -8.87
N ASP A 178 20.13 14.55 -9.47
CA ASP A 178 20.71 15.67 -8.73
C ASP A 178 19.63 16.54 -8.07
N ARG A 179 20.05 17.52 -7.29
CA ARG A 179 19.15 18.42 -6.57
C ARG A 179 18.22 19.22 -7.47
N THR A 180 18.69 19.68 -8.63
CA THR A 180 17.86 20.46 -9.55
C THR A 180 16.75 19.58 -10.13
N GLN A 181 17.12 18.35 -10.51
CA GLN A 181 16.19 17.35 -10.98
C GLN A 181 15.18 16.95 -9.89
N ALA A 182 15.65 16.73 -8.66
CA ALA A 182 14.82 16.36 -7.52
C ALA A 182 13.82 17.45 -7.14
N GLU A 183 14.22 18.72 -7.09
CA GLU A 183 13.33 19.85 -6.82
C GLU A 183 12.24 19.97 -7.89
N ALA A 184 12.59 19.79 -9.17
CA ALA A 184 11.62 19.84 -10.26
C ALA A 184 10.68 18.62 -10.27
N LEU A 185 11.19 17.42 -10.01
CA LEU A 185 10.40 16.20 -9.90
C LEU A 185 9.41 16.30 -8.73
N PHE A 186 9.89 16.76 -7.56
CA PHE A 186 9.05 17.03 -6.40
C PHE A 186 7.94 18.01 -6.74
N LYS A 187 8.27 19.13 -7.39
CA LYS A 187 7.30 20.13 -7.80
C LYS A 187 6.24 19.55 -8.75
N ALA A 188 6.65 18.79 -9.77
CA ALA A 188 5.73 18.19 -10.73
C ALA A 188 4.71 17.25 -10.04
N VAL A 189 5.17 16.41 -9.11
CA VAL A 189 4.29 15.48 -8.37
C VAL A 189 3.44 16.23 -7.34
N TYR A 190 4.00 17.22 -6.66
CA TYR A 190 3.27 18.10 -5.73
C TYR A 190 2.11 18.79 -6.43
N GLU A 191 2.36 19.44 -7.57
CA GLU A 191 1.35 20.15 -8.35
C GLU A 191 0.30 19.21 -8.93
N ALA A 192 0.69 18.01 -9.37
CA ALA A 192 -0.27 17.01 -9.84
C ALA A 192 -1.22 16.53 -8.73
N LEU A 193 -0.71 16.31 -7.51
CA LEU A 193 -1.54 15.90 -6.37
C LEU A 193 -2.45 17.04 -5.87
N GLU A 194 -1.92 18.25 -5.73
CA GLU A 194 -2.69 19.42 -5.29
C GLU A 194 -3.71 19.87 -6.34
N GLY A 195 -3.45 19.63 -7.64
CA GLY A 195 -4.39 19.91 -8.72
C GLY A 195 -5.58 18.94 -8.79
N GLU A 196 -5.50 17.78 -8.13
CA GLU A 196 -6.59 16.80 -8.08
C GLU A 196 -7.61 17.17 -6.99
N GLU A 197 -8.50 18.13 -7.28
CA GLU A 197 -9.53 18.63 -6.35
C GLU A 197 -10.38 17.51 -5.73
N SER A 198 -10.59 16.42 -6.47
CA SER A 198 -11.35 15.25 -6.01
C SER A 198 -10.73 14.55 -4.79
N LEU A 199 -9.43 14.76 -4.53
CA LEU A 199 -8.75 14.21 -3.37
C LEU A 199 -9.05 14.98 -2.09
N GLY A 200 -9.39 16.28 -2.18
CA GLY A 200 -9.63 17.14 -1.02
C GLY A 200 -8.44 17.15 -0.07
N LEU A 201 -7.24 17.39 -0.59
CA LEU A 201 -6.01 17.37 0.20
C LEU A 201 -5.93 18.57 1.13
N GLU A 202 -5.57 18.32 2.38
CA GLU A 202 -5.23 19.34 3.36
C GLU A 202 -3.79 19.14 3.80
N LYS A 203 -3.02 20.22 3.97
CA LYS A 203 -1.65 20.11 4.49
C LYS A 203 -1.69 19.52 5.89
N TRP A 204 -0.82 18.54 6.14
CA TRP A 204 -0.69 17.95 7.46
C TRP A 204 -0.31 19.02 8.48
N HIS A 205 -0.80 18.88 9.71
CA HIS A 205 -0.70 19.91 10.75
C HIS A 205 0.74 20.36 11.08
N ARG A 206 1.75 19.54 10.79
CA ARG A 206 3.18 19.83 10.96
C ARG A 206 3.93 20.01 9.63
N ALA A 207 3.23 20.31 8.54
CA ALA A 207 3.85 20.50 7.24
C ALA A 207 4.92 21.61 7.21
N GLY A 208 4.88 22.56 8.15
CA GLY A 208 5.90 23.60 8.31
C GLY A 208 7.25 23.11 8.86
N GLU A 209 7.32 21.88 9.39
CA GLU A 209 8.56 21.26 9.88
C GLU A 209 9.28 20.44 8.80
N LEU A 210 8.68 20.30 7.61
CA LEU A 210 9.18 19.45 6.54
C LEU A 210 10.35 20.10 5.79
N SER A 211 11.25 19.26 5.28
CA SER A 211 12.34 19.71 4.40
C SER A 211 11.79 20.02 2.99
N PRO A 212 12.52 20.77 2.13
CA PRO A 212 12.01 21.25 0.85
C PRO A 212 11.45 20.19 -0.13
N MET A 213 11.96 18.96 -0.08
CA MET A 213 11.53 17.84 -0.93
C MET A 213 10.64 16.82 -0.19
N GLN A 214 9.96 17.29 0.84
CA GLN A 214 9.03 16.50 1.65
C GLN A 214 7.68 17.23 1.70
N MET A 215 6.59 16.48 1.58
CA MET A 215 5.26 16.99 1.83
C MET A 215 4.38 15.91 2.45
N VAL A 216 3.50 16.33 3.35
CA VAL A 216 2.49 15.45 3.93
C VAL A 216 1.12 16.10 3.78
N TRP A 217 0.18 15.35 3.22
CA TRP A 217 -1.23 15.74 3.17
C TRP A 217 -2.08 14.78 3.98
N THR A 218 -3.21 15.26 4.48
CA THR A 218 -4.32 14.49 5.06
C THR A 218 -5.54 14.60 4.16
N HIS A 219 -6.32 13.53 4.03
CA HIS A 219 -7.58 13.56 3.27
C HIS A 219 -8.55 12.44 3.68
N GLU A 220 -9.84 12.61 3.32
CA GLU A 220 -10.94 11.67 3.61
C GLU A 220 -11.65 11.14 2.35
N SER A 221 -11.19 11.47 1.14
CA SER A 221 -11.80 11.07 -0.14
C SER A 221 -11.88 9.56 -0.41
N GLY A 222 -11.32 8.73 0.48
CA GLY A 222 -11.29 7.27 0.30
C GLY A 222 -10.23 6.78 -0.70
N ALA A 223 -9.65 7.68 -1.51
CA ALA A 223 -8.61 7.39 -2.50
C ALA A 223 -7.42 6.66 -1.86
N GLY A 224 -7.07 5.50 -2.41
CA GLY A 224 -5.89 4.74 -1.98
C GLY A 224 -4.86 4.63 -3.11
N ARG A 225 -3.90 3.71 -2.98
CA ARG A 225 -2.87 3.46 -3.98
C ARG A 225 -3.40 3.34 -5.42
N LYS A 226 -4.56 2.70 -5.63
CA LYS A 226 -5.18 2.54 -6.96
C LYS A 226 -5.58 3.87 -7.64
N VAL A 227 -5.80 4.93 -6.85
CA VAL A 227 -6.17 6.27 -7.35
C VAL A 227 -4.96 7.21 -7.37
N ILE A 228 -4.14 7.17 -6.30
CA ILE A 228 -2.98 8.04 -6.16
C ILE A 228 -1.84 7.65 -7.12
N ARG A 229 -1.61 6.34 -7.31
CA ARG A 229 -0.51 5.87 -8.15
C ARG A 229 -0.59 6.37 -9.61
N PRO A 230 -1.72 6.26 -10.32
CA PRO A 230 -1.85 6.81 -11.67
C PRO A 230 -1.53 8.31 -11.77
N VAL A 231 -1.98 9.12 -10.81
CA VAL A 231 -1.72 10.58 -10.78
C VAL A 231 -0.22 10.85 -10.69
N VAL A 232 0.46 10.17 -9.75
CA VAL A 232 1.90 10.31 -9.55
C VAL A 232 2.69 9.78 -10.75
N GLU A 233 2.34 8.59 -11.27
CA GLU A 233 3.02 8.01 -12.44
C GLU A 233 2.89 8.90 -13.67
N ASP A 234 1.72 9.47 -13.92
CA ASP A 234 1.50 10.39 -15.04
C ASP A 234 2.33 11.68 -14.88
N ALA A 235 2.42 12.23 -13.65
CA ALA A 235 3.27 13.36 -13.35
C ALA A 235 4.77 13.06 -13.59
N VAL A 236 5.24 11.89 -13.17
CA VAL A 236 6.62 11.45 -13.41
C VAL A 236 6.87 11.22 -14.91
N ARG A 237 5.93 10.62 -15.65
CA ARG A 237 6.06 10.41 -17.11
C ARG A 237 6.07 11.72 -17.89
N LYS A 238 5.43 12.77 -17.38
CA LYS A 238 5.39 14.10 -17.99
C LYS A 238 6.49 15.03 -17.47
N TRP A 239 7.28 14.59 -16.49
CA TRP A 239 8.35 15.38 -15.93
C TRP A 239 9.43 15.65 -16.98
N ASP A 240 9.52 16.91 -17.37
CA ASP A 240 10.57 17.46 -18.20
C ASP A 240 11.02 18.81 -17.61
N MET A 241 12.30 19.10 -17.73
CA MET A 241 12.94 20.24 -17.08
C MET A 241 12.75 21.56 -17.84
N GLY A 242 11.94 21.58 -18.91
CA GLY A 242 11.81 22.75 -19.80
C GLY A 242 13.12 23.13 -20.49
N LEU A 243 13.08 24.04 -21.47
CA LEU A 243 14.29 24.68 -22.00
C LEU A 243 14.58 25.97 -21.24
#